data_AF-A0A3N4VHP5-F1
#
_entry.id   AF-A0A3N4VHP5-F1
#
_cell.length_a   1.000
_cell.length_b   1.000
_cell.length_c   1.000
_cell.angle_alpha   90.00
_cell.angle_beta   90.00
_cell.angle_gamma   90.00
#
_symmetry.space_group_name_H-M   'P 1'
#
loop_
_entity.id
_entity.type
_entity.pdbx_description
1 polymer ?
#
loop_
_entity_poly.entity_id
_entity_poly.type
_entity_poly.pdbx_seq_one_letter_code
_entity_poly.pdbx_strand_id
1 'polypeptide(L)'
;MTLVVDVVASLRARGLTIAVAESLTGGLLVAELVSVPGASAVVAGGVVAYQTEVKHSLLGVSASLLAQHGAVHPDVAIAMARGVRERLTLGHRQADIGIATTGVAGPEGQDGQPVGTVYVGIVWQDHSEVVPLALEGDRTAIRSATVDESLSALQRLLERPRE
;
A
#
# COMPACT_ATOMS: atom_id res chain seq x y z
N MET A 1 11.74 13.19 6.38
CA MET A 1 11.29 14.36 5.59
C MET A 1 11.78 14.37 4.14
N THR A 2 12.91 13.75 3.78
CA THR A 2 13.38 13.70 2.38
C THR A 2 12.68 12.62 1.54
N LEU A 3 12.48 11.42 2.09
CA LEU A 3 12.03 10.27 1.30
C LEU A 3 10.68 10.47 0.58
N VAL A 4 9.64 10.94 1.28
CA VAL A 4 8.33 11.19 0.65
C VAL A 4 8.41 12.26 -0.46
N VAL A 5 9.25 13.28 -0.27
CA VAL A 5 9.50 14.32 -1.27
C VAL A 5 10.17 13.73 -2.49
N ASP A 6 11.17 12.87 -2.31
CA ASP A 6 11.88 12.19 -3.39
C ASP A 6 10.98 11.23 -4.18
N VAL A 7 10.09 10.49 -3.48
CA VAL A 7 9.08 9.64 -4.11
C VAL A 7 8.12 10.47 -4.97
N VAL A 8 7.54 11.54 -4.40
CA VAL A 8 6.62 12.41 -5.16
C VAL A 8 7.31 13.09 -6.33
N ALA A 9 8.55 13.57 -6.14
CA ALA A 9 9.34 14.15 -7.23
C ALA A 9 9.64 13.13 -8.34
N SER A 10 9.99 11.90 -7.98
CA SER A 10 10.27 10.81 -8.93
C SER A 10 9.03 10.41 -9.71
N LEU A 11 7.87 10.29 -9.06
CA LEU A 11 6.59 10.04 -9.73
C LEU A 11 6.27 11.16 -10.74
N ARG A 12 6.43 12.43 -10.32
CA ARG A 12 6.18 13.60 -11.17
C ARG A 12 7.11 13.64 -12.38
N ALA A 13 8.41 13.46 -12.17
CA ALA A 13 9.41 13.45 -13.23
C ALA A 13 9.14 12.34 -14.28
N ARG A 14 8.50 11.25 -13.86
CA ARG A 14 8.17 10.12 -14.72
C ARG A 14 6.76 10.16 -15.32
N GLY A 15 5.91 11.09 -14.91
CA GLY A 15 4.50 11.15 -15.29
C GLY A 15 3.68 9.96 -14.76
N LEU A 16 4.08 9.42 -13.61
CA LEU A 16 3.41 8.28 -12.97
C LEU A 16 2.45 8.74 -11.88
N THR A 17 1.35 7.99 -11.73
CA THR A 17 0.36 8.17 -10.68
C THR A 17 0.30 6.96 -9.76
N ILE A 18 -0.10 7.19 -8.51
CA ILE A 18 -0.14 6.19 -7.44
C ILE A 18 -1.51 6.18 -6.75
N ALA A 19 -2.01 4.98 -6.48
CA ALA A 19 -3.21 4.68 -5.71
C ALA A 19 -2.84 3.86 -4.45
N VAL A 20 -3.45 4.18 -3.31
CA VAL A 20 -3.07 3.59 -2.02
C VAL A 20 -4.24 2.81 -1.39
N ALA A 21 -4.04 1.55 -1.05
CA ALA A 21 -4.98 0.77 -0.24
C ALA A 21 -4.41 0.53 1.16
N GLU A 22 -5.08 1.02 2.19
CA GLU A 22 -4.60 0.92 3.57
C GLU A 22 -5.48 0.01 4.40
N SER A 23 -4.87 -0.83 5.23
CA SER A 23 -5.56 -1.51 6.33
C SER A 23 -5.01 -0.99 7.65
N LEU A 24 -3.93 -1.58 8.18
CA LEU A 24 -3.40 -1.22 9.50
C LEU A 24 -2.94 0.24 9.61
N THR A 25 -2.47 0.85 8.52
CA THR A 25 -1.98 2.24 8.52
C THR A 25 -3.13 3.24 8.59
N GLY A 26 -4.35 2.88 8.17
CA GLY A 26 -5.55 3.66 8.45
C GLY A 26 -5.58 5.07 7.84
N GLY A 27 -4.94 5.29 6.69
CA GLY A 27 -4.88 6.58 6.01
C GLY A 27 -3.56 7.33 6.19
N LEU A 28 -2.61 6.78 6.97
CA LEU A 28 -1.34 7.45 7.23
C LEU A 28 -0.44 7.52 6.00
N LEU A 29 -0.43 6.48 5.15
CA LEU A 29 0.43 6.47 3.96
C LEU A 29 -0.05 7.50 2.93
N VAL A 30 -1.37 7.57 2.69
CA VAL A 30 -1.90 8.60 1.80
C VAL A 30 -1.70 10.00 2.40
N ALA A 31 -1.89 10.16 3.71
CA ALA A 31 -1.66 11.44 4.41
C ALA A 31 -0.21 11.94 4.25
N GLU A 32 0.76 11.04 4.41
CA GLU A 32 2.18 11.36 4.24
C GLU A 32 2.46 11.80 2.79
N LEU A 33 1.96 11.07 1.79
CA LEU A 33 2.13 11.43 0.38
C LEU A 33 1.51 12.80 0.04
N VAL A 34 0.30 13.08 0.52
CA VAL A 34 -0.38 14.36 0.22
C VAL A 34 0.15 15.55 1.03
N SER A 35 1.01 15.30 2.03
CA SER A 35 1.71 16.38 2.74
C SER A 35 2.71 17.14 1.84
N VAL A 36 3.14 16.52 0.73
CA VAL A 36 4.10 17.11 -0.21
C VAL A 36 3.41 18.05 -1.21
N PRO A 37 3.86 19.31 -1.34
CA PRO A 37 3.32 20.22 -2.36
C PRO A 37 3.38 19.64 -3.78
N GLY A 38 2.24 19.68 -4.47
CA GLY A 38 2.09 19.14 -5.83
C GLY A 38 1.82 17.63 -5.87
N ALA A 39 1.58 16.97 -4.74
CA ALA A 39 1.15 15.57 -4.68
C ALA A 39 -0.14 15.30 -5.48
N SER A 40 -1.02 16.30 -5.65
CA SER A 40 -2.22 16.18 -6.49
C SER A 40 -1.95 15.84 -7.96
N ALA A 41 -0.72 16.04 -8.45
CA ALA A 41 -0.32 15.65 -9.79
C ALA A 41 -0.07 14.13 -9.94
N VAL A 42 0.13 13.41 -8.82
CA VAL A 42 0.56 12.00 -8.83
C VAL A 42 -0.27 11.10 -7.93
N VAL A 43 -0.79 11.59 -6.82
CA VAL A 43 -1.61 10.78 -5.90
C VAL A 43 -3.05 10.78 -6.39
N ALA A 44 -3.51 9.62 -6.87
CA ALA A 44 -4.89 9.42 -7.31
C ALA A 44 -5.88 9.39 -6.14
N GLY A 45 -5.41 9.00 -4.95
CA GLY A 45 -6.19 8.94 -3.72
C GLY A 45 -5.85 7.69 -2.91
N GLY A 46 -6.68 7.41 -1.90
CA GLY A 46 -6.54 6.24 -1.06
C GLY A 46 -7.87 5.60 -0.66
N VAL A 47 -7.84 4.30 -0.40
CA VAL A 47 -8.94 3.51 0.14
C VAL A 47 -8.50 2.87 1.45
N VAL A 48 -9.21 3.15 2.55
CA VAL A 48 -8.97 2.47 3.82
C VAL A 48 -9.89 1.25 3.92
N ALA A 49 -9.37 0.08 3.56
CA ALA A 49 -10.06 -1.21 3.61
C ALA A 49 -9.76 -1.95 4.93
N TYR A 50 -10.15 -1.35 6.06
CA TYR A 50 -9.83 -1.86 7.39
C TYR A 50 -10.45 -3.24 7.67
N GLN A 51 -11.72 -3.41 7.31
CA GLN A 51 -12.44 -4.67 7.48
C GLN A 51 -12.18 -5.63 6.30
N THR A 52 -12.13 -6.94 6.59
CA THR A 52 -11.96 -8.01 5.59
C THR A 52 -13.00 -7.92 4.48
N GLU A 53 -14.26 -7.64 4.82
CA GLU A 53 -15.35 -7.49 3.83
C GLU A 53 -15.11 -6.30 2.88
N VAL A 54 -14.52 -5.21 3.37
CA VAL A 54 -14.20 -4.04 2.52
C VAL A 54 -13.06 -4.36 1.56
N LYS A 55 -12.10 -5.21 1.94
CA LYS A 55 -11.07 -5.72 1.00
C LYS A 55 -11.72 -6.47 -0.16
N HIS A 56 -12.76 -7.26 0.10
CA HIS A 56 -13.51 -7.94 -0.93
C HIS A 56 -14.36 -6.99 -1.78
N SER A 57 -15.32 -6.30 -1.15
CA SER A 57 -16.34 -5.51 -1.86
C SER A 57 -15.75 -4.30 -2.59
N LEU A 58 -14.79 -3.61 -1.96
CA LEU A 58 -14.23 -2.38 -2.48
C LEU A 58 -12.86 -2.57 -3.13
N LEU A 59 -12.10 -3.64 -2.88
CA LEU A 59 -10.81 -3.86 -3.56
C LEU A 59 -10.79 -5.14 -4.42
N GLY A 60 -11.86 -5.94 -4.43
CA GLY A 60 -11.98 -7.11 -5.31
C GLY A 60 -11.08 -8.26 -4.89
N VAL A 61 -10.58 -8.24 -3.66
CA VAL A 61 -9.84 -9.38 -3.11
C VAL A 61 -10.78 -10.58 -3.07
N SER A 62 -10.33 -11.74 -3.58
CA SER A 62 -11.18 -12.93 -3.63
C SER A 62 -11.66 -13.34 -2.23
N ALA A 63 -12.95 -13.61 -2.10
CA ALA A 63 -13.51 -14.16 -0.87
C ALA A 63 -12.87 -15.51 -0.50
N SER A 64 -12.52 -16.34 -1.50
CA SER A 64 -11.82 -17.61 -1.26
C SER A 64 -10.42 -17.40 -0.69
N LEU A 65 -9.69 -16.40 -1.19
CA LEU A 65 -8.35 -16.05 -0.70
C LEU A 65 -8.41 -15.59 0.76
N LEU A 66 -9.36 -14.70 1.07
CA LEU A 66 -9.55 -14.19 2.44
C LEU A 66 -9.99 -15.30 3.40
N ALA A 67 -10.84 -16.23 2.96
CA ALA A 67 -11.26 -17.35 3.78
C ALA A 67 -10.13 -18.36 4.05
N GLN A 68 -9.26 -18.59 3.06
CA GLN A 68 -8.17 -19.56 3.17
C GLN A 68 -6.97 -19.03 3.96
N HIS A 69 -6.62 -17.75 3.78
CA HIS A 69 -5.36 -17.19 4.28
C HIS A 69 -5.54 -16.03 5.28
N GLY A 70 -6.77 -15.56 5.50
CA GLY A 70 -7.03 -14.37 6.31
C GLY A 70 -6.64 -13.07 5.60
N ALA A 71 -6.78 -11.95 6.30
CA ALA A 71 -6.54 -10.61 5.73
C ALA A 71 -5.05 -10.22 5.68
N VAL A 72 -4.20 -10.91 6.45
CA VAL A 72 -2.76 -10.62 6.58
C VAL A 72 -1.98 -11.70 5.84
N HIS A 73 -1.84 -11.52 4.53
CA HIS A 73 -1.18 -12.47 3.63
C HIS A 73 -0.55 -11.73 2.43
N PRO A 74 0.59 -12.19 1.88
CA PRO A 74 1.23 -11.58 0.72
C PRO A 74 0.29 -11.45 -0.49
N ASP A 75 -0.47 -12.50 -0.81
CA ASP A 75 -1.40 -12.47 -1.95
C ASP A 75 -2.57 -11.49 -1.74
N VAL A 76 -2.98 -11.29 -0.49
CA VAL A 76 -4.01 -10.29 -0.16
C VAL A 76 -3.44 -8.89 -0.36
N ALA A 77 -2.18 -8.65 0.00
CA ALA A 77 -1.51 -7.37 -0.25
C ALA A 77 -1.43 -7.05 -1.76
N ILE A 78 -1.05 -8.03 -2.61
CA ILE A 78 -1.06 -7.86 -4.06
C ILE A 78 -2.48 -7.61 -4.60
N ALA A 79 -3.46 -8.38 -4.14
CA ALA A 79 -4.84 -8.23 -4.59
C ALA A 79 -5.41 -6.85 -4.21
N MET A 80 -5.09 -6.34 -3.01
CA MET A 80 -5.44 -4.98 -2.59
C MET A 80 -4.76 -3.92 -3.46
N ALA A 81 -3.46 -4.07 -3.73
CA ALA A 81 -2.70 -3.13 -4.55
C ALA A 81 -3.21 -3.07 -6.00
N ARG A 82 -3.48 -4.24 -6.60
CA ARG A 82 -4.10 -4.33 -7.93
C ARG A 82 -5.49 -3.69 -7.92
N GLY A 83 -6.31 -4.05 -6.94
CA GLY A 83 -7.68 -3.57 -6.83
C GLY A 83 -7.80 -2.06 -6.67
N VAL A 84 -6.92 -1.43 -5.91
CA VAL A 84 -6.94 0.04 -5.73
C VAL A 84 -6.43 0.77 -6.95
N ARG A 85 -5.40 0.23 -7.63
CA ARG A 85 -4.89 0.75 -8.89
C ARG A 85 -5.98 0.82 -9.96
N GLU A 86 -6.78 -0.23 -10.06
CA GLU A 86 -7.87 -0.32 -11.03
C GLU A 86 -9.03 0.63 -10.70
N ARG A 87 -9.34 0.83 -9.40
CA ARG A 87 -10.49 1.63 -8.96
C ARG A 87 -10.24 3.12 -8.92
N LEU A 88 -9.03 3.54 -8.56
CA LEU A 88 -8.66 4.95 -8.54
C LEU A 88 -8.18 5.37 -9.93
N THR A 89 -9.15 5.53 -10.83
CA THR A 89 -8.96 5.99 -12.21
C THR A 89 -9.00 7.52 -12.28
N LEU A 90 -8.01 8.11 -12.94
CA LEU A 90 -7.93 9.54 -13.22
C LEU A 90 -8.31 9.79 -14.69
N GLY A 91 -9.51 10.33 -14.91
CA GLY A 91 -10.08 10.49 -16.24
C GLY A 91 -10.37 9.13 -16.88
N HIS A 92 -9.58 8.75 -17.88
CA HIS A 92 -9.72 7.47 -18.61
C HIS A 92 -8.54 6.51 -18.35
N ARG A 93 -7.65 6.82 -17.39
CA ARG A 93 -6.47 6.00 -17.07
C ARG A 93 -6.50 5.55 -15.62
N GLN A 94 -6.28 4.26 -15.40
CA GLN A 94 -5.99 3.71 -14.07
C GLN A 94 -4.73 4.36 -13.49
N ALA A 95 -4.55 4.29 -12.17
CA ALA A 95 -3.26 4.65 -11.60
C ALA A 95 -2.15 3.75 -12.20
N ASP A 96 -0.94 4.27 -12.37
CA ASP A 96 0.16 3.42 -12.85
C ASP A 96 0.59 2.43 -11.77
N ILE A 97 0.62 2.89 -10.53
CA ILE A 97 1.08 2.15 -9.36
C ILE A 97 -0.08 1.98 -8.38
N GLY A 98 -0.28 0.76 -7.92
CA GLY A 98 -1.05 0.47 -6.71
C GLY A 98 -0.11 0.03 -5.60
N ILE A 99 -0.26 0.62 -4.41
CA ILE A 99 0.41 0.14 -3.20
C ILE A 99 -0.65 -0.23 -2.16
N ALA A 100 -0.41 -1.29 -1.40
CA ALA A 100 -1.30 -1.69 -0.31
C ALA A 100 -0.55 -2.12 0.95
N THR A 101 -1.15 -1.83 2.11
CA THR A 101 -0.64 -2.26 3.43
C THR A 101 -1.67 -3.15 4.14
N THR A 102 -1.23 -4.33 4.59
CA THR A 102 -2.02 -5.22 5.47
C THR A 102 -1.12 -5.87 6.51
N GLY A 103 -1.61 -6.04 7.74
CA GLY A 103 -0.74 -6.46 8.85
C GLY A 103 -1.39 -6.32 10.22
N VAL A 104 -0.66 -6.78 11.23
CA VAL A 104 -1.08 -6.80 12.63
C VAL A 104 -0.33 -5.73 13.41
N ALA A 105 -0.99 -4.61 13.68
CA ALA A 105 -0.40 -3.55 14.51
C ALA A 105 -0.52 -3.81 16.02
N GLY A 106 -1.22 -4.87 16.45
CA GLY A 106 -1.42 -5.17 17.86
C GLY A 106 -2.54 -4.37 18.54
N PRO A 107 -2.69 -4.53 19.88
CA PRO A 107 -1.72 -5.17 20.80
C PRO A 107 -1.71 -6.69 20.79
N GLU A 108 -2.71 -7.35 20.19
CA GLU A 108 -2.80 -8.80 20.10
C GLU A 108 -2.55 -9.30 18.67
N GLY A 109 -2.16 -10.56 18.55
CA GLY A 109 -2.06 -11.24 17.25
C GLY A 109 -3.42 -11.36 16.56
N GLN A 110 -3.42 -11.66 15.27
CA GLN A 110 -4.65 -11.86 14.48
C GLN A 110 -4.48 -13.05 13.55
N ASP A 111 -5.45 -13.97 13.50
CA ASP A 111 -5.49 -15.10 12.56
C ASP A 111 -4.18 -15.94 12.56
N GLY A 112 -3.57 -16.11 13.73
CA GLY A 112 -2.30 -16.81 13.90
C GLY A 112 -1.04 -16.00 13.56
N GLN A 113 -1.18 -14.76 13.10
CA GLN A 113 -0.06 -13.86 12.81
C GLN A 113 0.33 -13.07 14.08
N PRO A 114 1.63 -13.02 14.43
CA PRO A 114 2.10 -12.22 15.55
C PRO A 114 2.02 -10.72 15.24
N VAL A 115 1.94 -9.91 16.30
CA VAL A 115 2.07 -8.45 16.22
C VAL A 115 3.37 -8.10 15.49
N GLY A 116 3.30 -7.11 14.60
CA GLY A 116 4.44 -6.69 13.79
C GLY A 116 4.50 -7.33 12.40
N THR A 117 3.71 -8.38 12.14
CA THR A 117 3.63 -8.98 10.80
C THR A 117 2.91 -8.03 9.85
N VAL A 118 3.62 -7.56 8.82
CA VAL A 118 3.06 -6.65 7.81
C VAL A 118 3.50 -7.08 6.42
N TYR A 119 2.61 -6.92 5.45
CA TYR A 119 2.90 -7.07 4.03
C TYR A 119 2.57 -5.77 3.32
N VAL A 120 3.54 -5.27 2.54
CA VAL A 120 3.35 -4.17 1.60
C VAL A 120 3.32 -4.77 0.20
N GLY A 121 2.18 -4.67 -0.48
CA GLY A 121 2.03 -5.12 -1.86
C GLY A 121 2.17 -3.93 -2.82
N ILE A 122 2.93 -4.09 -3.90
CA ILE A 122 3.07 -3.07 -4.94
C ILE A 122 2.80 -3.69 -6.31
N VAL A 123 2.03 -2.99 -7.14
CA VAL A 123 1.72 -3.38 -8.52
C VAL A 123 2.01 -2.20 -9.43
N TRP A 124 2.85 -2.40 -10.43
CA TRP A 124 3.17 -1.42 -11.47
C TRP A 124 3.27 -2.12 -12.82
N GLN A 125 2.39 -1.77 -13.76
CA GLN A 125 2.27 -2.45 -15.06
C GLN A 125 2.06 -3.97 -14.88
N ASP A 126 2.93 -4.80 -15.47
CA ASP A 126 2.93 -6.26 -15.36
C ASP A 126 3.78 -6.77 -14.19
N HIS A 127 4.44 -5.86 -13.47
CA HIS A 127 5.24 -6.18 -12.29
C HIS A 127 4.41 -6.10 -11.02
N SER A 128 4.62 -7.07 -10.13
CA SER A 128 4.09 -7.07 -8.78
C SER A 128 5.13 -7.60 -7.80
N GLU A 129 5.26 -6.94 -6.65
CA GLU A 129 6.15 -7.37 -5.57
C GLU A 129 5.46 -7.26 -4.21
N VAL A 130 5.87 -8.12 -3.28
CA VAL A 130 5.49 -8.04 -1.87
C VAL A 130 6.74 -7.82 -1.04
N VAL A 131 6.68 -6.85 -0.14
CA VAL A 131 7.69 -6.64 0.90
C VAL A 131 7.13 -7.18 2.21
N PRO A 132 7.59 -8.36 2.68
CA PRO A 132 7.26 -8.85 4.01
C PRO A 132 8.07 -8.08 5.07
N LEU A 133 7.41 -7.71 6.16
CA LEU A 133 8.01 -6.97 7.25
C LEU A 133 7.69 -7.67 8.58
N ALA A 134 8.69 -7.68 9.46
CA ALA A 134 8.55 -8.05 10.87
C ALA A 134 8.96 -6.83 11.70
N LEU A 135 7.97 -6.07 12.14
CA LEU A 135 8.15 -4.78 12.80
C LEU A 135 8.01 -4.92 14.32
N GLU A 136 8.82 -4.17 15.06
CA GLU A 136 8.77 -4.15 16.52
C GLU A 136 8.12 -2.87 17.05
N GLY A 137 7.64 -2.93 18.29
CA GLY A 137 7.08 -1.80 19.01
C GLY A 137 5.57 -1.89 19.22
N ASP A 138 4.99 -0.79 19.69
CA ASP A 138 3.56 -0.69 19.91
C ASP A 138 2.78 -0.42 18.61
N ARG A 139 1.45 -0.35 18.74
CA ARG A 139 0.55 -0.10 17.62
C ARG A 139 0.87 1.16 16.84
N THR A 140 1.32 2.22 17.50
CA THR A 140 1.65 3.48 16.84
C THR A 140 2.97 3.34 16.08
N ALA A 141 3.98 2.75 16.72
CA ALA A 141 5.28 2.50 16.13
C ALA A 141 5.19 1.62 14.87
N ILE A 142 4.45 0.50 14.95
CA ILE A 142 4.28 -0.42 13.80
C ILE A 142 3.58 0.28 12.63
N ARG A 143 2.56 1.09 12.90
CA ARG A 143 1.86 1.85 11.85
C ARG A 143 2.76 2.88 11.19
N SER A 144 3.57 3.60 11.97
CA SER A 144 4.53 4.57 11.44
C SER A 144 5.62 3.89 10.60
N ALA A 145 6.23 2.83 11.13
CA ALA A 145 7.25 2.07 10.43
C ALA A 145 6.72 1.44 9.13
N THR A 146 5.45 1.01 9.11
CA THR A 146 4.81 0.54 7.87
C THR A 146 4.76 1.62 6.79
N VAL A 147 4.51 2.89 7.15
CA VAL A 147 4.51 4.00 6.20
C VAL A 147 5.92 4.24 5.66
N ASP A 148 6.92 4.29 6.54
CA ASP A 148 8.31 4.51 6.16
C ASP A 148 8.86 3.40 5.24
N GLU A 149 8.56 2.14 5.55
CA GLU A 149 8.94 0.99 4.73
C GLU A 149 8.20 0.96 3.39
N SER A 150 6.92 1.38 3.38
CA SER A 150 6.15 1.50 2.14
C SER A 150 6.76 2.54 1.19
N LEU A 151 7.14 3.71 1.72
CA LEU A 151 7.83 4.76 0.95
C LEU A 151 9.22 4.30 0.48
N SER A 152 9.95 3.56 1.32
CA SER A 152 11.27 3.03 0.97
C SER A 152 11.18 1.98 -0.15
N ALA A 153 10.17 1.12 -0.11
CA ALA A 153 9.90 0.15 -1.17
C ALA A 153 9.53 0.85 -2.48
N LEU A 154 8.65 1.87 -2.43
CA LEU A 154 8.32 2.71 -3.58
C LEU A 154 9.55 3.37 -4.20
N GLN A 155 10.42 3.95 -3.38
CA GLN A 155 11.64 4.60 -3.87
C GLN A 155 12.55 3.59 -4.59
N ARG A 156 12.77 2.41 -4.01
CA ARG A 156 13.56 1.32 -4.64
C ARG A 156 12.94 0.86 -5.96
N LEU A 157 11.62 0.71 -6.01
CA LEU A 157 10.91 0.35 -7.24
C LEU A 157 11.14 1.39 -8.32
N LEU A 158 11.05 2.68 -7.97
CA LEU A 158 11.28 3.78 -8.90
C LEU A 158 12.75 3.82 -9.33
N GLU A 159 13.74 3.52 -8.51
CA GLU A 159 15.15 3.55 -8.93
C GLU A 159 15.52 2.51 -10.01
N ARG A 160 14.67 1.51 -10.26
CA ARG A 160 14.90 0.52 -11.32
C ARG A 160 14.90 1.17 -12.71
N PRO A 161 15.82 0.76 -13.61
CA PRO A 161 15.83 1.21 -15.00
C PRO A 161 14.50 0.90 -15.69
N ARG A 162 14.10 1.77 -16.63
CA ARG A 162 12.99 1.43 -17.55
C ARG A 162 13.51 0.36 -18.52
N GLU A 163 12.93 -0.83 -18.49
CA GLU A 163 13.07 -1.81 -19.57
C GLU A 163 12.37 -1.33 -20.85
#